data_AF-A0A5A9ZUK0-F1
#
_entry.id   AF-A0A5A9ZUK0-F1
#
_cell.length_a   1.000
_cell.length_b   1.000
_cell.length_c   1.000
_cell.angle_alpha   90.00
_cell.angle_beta   90.00
_cell.angle_gamma   90.00
#
_symmetry.space_group_name_H-M   'P 1'
#
loop_
_entity.id
_entity.type
_entity.pdbx_description
1 polymer ?
#
loop_
_entity_poly.entity_id
_entity_poly.type
_entity_poly.pdbx_seq_one_letter_code
_entity_poly.pdbx_strand_id
1 'polypeptide(L)'
;MTVYIDPPDWPGHGRMWSHLVSDVSFDELHEFARRLGVPARAFERDHYDIPSHRYEDVVRAGAVQVRSREVVRILRASGLRRPKGRPVSAERPVPAERPVPAERSVPAERSVPAERPGPVGRPGSAA
;
A
#
# COMPACT_ATOMS: atom_id res chain seq x y z
N MET A 1 -21.84 0.05 14.37
CA MET A 1 -21.83 0.49 12.98
C MET A 1 -21.54 1.97 13.00
N THR A 2 -20.45 2.38 12.38
CA THR A 2 -20.03 3.77 12.39
C THR A 2 -19.65 4.19 10.98
N VAL A 3 -20.19 5.32 10.55
CA VAL A 3 -19.79 5.98 9.31
C VAL A 3 -18.72 7.01 9.65
N TYR A 4 -17.61 7.00 8.92
CA TYR A 4 -16.48 7.88 9.15
C TYR A 4 -16.23 8.77 7.94
N ILE A 5 -15.86 10.03 8.19
CA ILE A 5 -15.52 11.01 7.17
C ILE A 5 -14.19 11.70 7.52
N ASP A 6 -13.34 11.96 6.52
CA ASP A 6 -12.17 12.82 6.70
C ASP A 6 -12.41 14.27 6.28
N PRO A 7 -11.60 15.24 6.76
CA PRO A 7 -11.67 16.61 6.28
C PRO A 7 -11.50 16.68 4.76
N PRO A 8 -12.09 17.70 4.09
CA PRO A 8 -11.99 17.84 2.65
C PRO A 8 -10.60 18.37 2.27
N ASP A 9 -9.59 17.50 2.36
CA ASP A 9 -8.18 17.81 2.10
C ASP A 9 -7.70 17.24 0.75
N TRP A 10 -8.55 16.49 0.04
CA TRP A 10 -8.18 15.90 -1.25
C TRP A 10 -8.55 16.81 -2.43
N PRO A 11 -7.59 17.33 -3.21
CA PRO A 11 -7.89 18.17 -4.36
C PRO A 11 -8.33 17.35 -5.58
N GLY A 12 -9.37 17.79 -6.28
CA GLY A 12 -9.82 17.18 -7.53
C GLY A 12 -10.90 18.01 -8.22
N HIS A 13 -10.88 18.10 -9.55
CA HIS A 13 -11.91 18.82 -10.34
C HIS A 13 -12.19 20.26 -9.85
N GLY A 14 -11.15 20.99 -9.41
CA GLY A 14 -11.29 22.37 -8.92
C GLY A 14 -11.98 22.51 -7.56
N ARG A 15 -12.14 21.42 -6.81
CA ARG A 15 -12.71 21.43 -5.46
C ARG A 15 -11.97 20.49 -4.52
N MET A 16 -12.29 20.59 -3.24
CA MET A 16 -11.78 19.70 -2.21
C MET A 16 -12.80 18.61 -1.88
N TRP A 17 -12.30 17.44 -1.48
CA TRP A 17 -13.08 16.24 -1.29
C TRP A 17 -12.72 15.50 -0.02
N SER A 18 -13.75 14.90 0.57
CA SER A 18 -13.68 13.97 1.69
C SER A 18 -14.07 12.57 1.22
N HIS A 19 -13.60 11.57 1.95
CA HIS A 19 -13.87 10.15 1.79
C HIS A 19 -14.76 9.69 2.95
N LEU A 20 -15.92 9.14 2.59
CA LEU A 20 -16.89 8.61 3.53
C LEU A 20 -16.89 7.08 3.48
N VAL A 21 -16.73 6.42 4.63
CA VAL A 21 -16.60 4.96 4.75
C VAL A 21 -17.45 4.39 5.88
N SER A 22 -17.67 3.08 5.86
CA SER A 22 -18.25 2.31 6.96
C SER A 22 -17.22 1.30 7.48
N ASP A 23 -17.31 0.93 8.76
CA ASP A 23 -16.50 -0.13 9.37
C ASP A 23 -17.10 -1.53 9.27
N VAL A 24 -18.34 -1.68 8.83
CA VAL A 24 -19.04 -2.99 8.88
C VAL A 24 -19.80 -3.36 7.61
N SER A 25 -20.35 -2.41 6.84
CA SER A 25 -21.19 -2.73 5.67
C SER A 25 -21.30 -1.60 4.65
N PHE A 26 -21.36 -1.97 3.36
CA PHE A 26 -21.65 -1.06 2.26
C PHE A 26 -23.13 -0.71 2.12
N ASP A 27 -24.05 -1.64 2.38
CA ASP A 27 -25.49 -1.37 2.27
C ASP A 27 -25.91 -0.19 3.15
N GLU A 28 -25.36 -0.21 4.35
CA GLU A 28 -25.47 0.81 5.36
C GLU A 28 -24.80 2.14 4.97
N LEU A 29 -23.63 2.09 4.33
CA LEU A 29 -22.98 3.27 3.75
C LEU A 29 -23.83 3.87 2.63
N HIS A 30 -24.40 3.03 1.77
CA HIS A 30 -25.31 3.45 0.69
C HIS A 30 -26.59 4.07 1.24
N GLU A 31 -27.17 3.50 2.30
CA GLU A 31 -28.35 4.08 2.94
C GLU A 31 -28.05 5.45 3.56
N PHE A 32 -26.92 5.58 4.26
CA PHE A 32 -26.49 6.86 4.82
C PHE A 32 -26.29 7.92 3.73
N ALA A 33 -25.58 7.57 2.66
CA ALA A 33 -25.37 8.46 1.51
C ALA A 33 -26.69 8.87 0.83
N ARG A 34 -27.61 7.91 0.65
CA ARG A 34 -28.94 8.16 0.05
C ARG A 34 -29.79 9.12 0.87
N ARG A 35 -29.78 9.01 2.21
CA ARG A 35 -30.50 9.93 3.11
C ARG A 35 -30.01 11.37 2.98
N LEU A 36 -28.73 11.57 2.63
CA LEU A 36 -28.12 12.88 2.40
C LEU A 36 -28.19 13.33 0.93
N GLY A 37 -28.90 12.59 0.08
CA GLY A 37 -29.00 12.90 -1.35
C GLY A 37 -27.64 12.85 -2.07
N VAL A 38 -26.68 12.07 -1.56
CA VAL A 38 -25.41 11.81 -2.25
C VAL A 38 -25.69 10.83 -3.39
N PRO A 39 -25.33 11.17 -4.63
CA PRO A 39 -25.64 10.33 -5.78
C PRO A 39 -24.82 9.03 -5.73
N ALA A 40 -25.42 7.91 -6.13
CA ALA A 40 -24.75 6.59 -6.12
C ALA A 40 -23.46 6.56 -6.95
N ARG A 41 -23.35 7.38 -8.01
CA ARG A 41 -22.14 7.53 -8.83
C ARG A 41 -20.93 8.11 -8.10
N ALA A 42 -21.11 8.68 -6.91
CA ALA A 42 -20.01 9.15 -6.09
C ALA A 42 -19.35 8.02 -5.28
N PHE A 43 -19.86 6.79 -5.38
CA PHE A 43 -19.27 5.61 -4.76
C PHE A 43 -18.11 5.08 -5.59
N GLU A 44 -16.90 5.12 -5.01
CA GLU A 44 -15.65 4.63 -5.60
C GLU A 44 -15.26 3.29 -4.96
N ARG A 45 -16.10 2.26 -5.18
CA ARG A 45 -15.90 0.83 -4.84
C ARG A 45 -15.89 0.48 -3.35
N ASP A 46 -15.36 1.34 -2.48
CA ASP A 46 -15.32 1.13 -1.04
C ASP A 46 -15.58 2.38 -0.19
N HIS A 47 -15.77 3.54 -0.82
CA HIS A 47 -16.04 4.81 -0.16
C HIS A 47 -16.90 5.70 -1.05
N TYR A 48 -17.48 6.74 -0.48
CA TYR A 48 -18.06 7.85 -1.24
C TYR A 48 -17.13 9.06 -1.25
N ASP A 49 -17.00 9.70 -2.40
CA ASP A 49 -16.36 11.00 -2.55
C ASP A 49 -17.37 12.13 -2.28
N ILE A 50 -17.15 12.86 -1.20
CA ILE A 50 -18.02 13.94 -0.73
C ILE A 50 -17.36 15.29 -1.05
N PRO A 51 -18.02 16.18 -1.81
CA PRO A 51 -17.48 17.51 -2.06
C PRO A 51 -17.48 18.36 -0.78
N SER A 52 -16.50 19.23 -0.61
CA SER A 52 -16.29 20.04 0.60
C SER A 52 -17.54 20.77 1.11
N HIS A 53 -18.39 21.29 0.23
CA HIS A 53 -19.62 21.99 0.61
C HIS A 53 -20.67 21.10 1.31
N ARG A 54 -20.55 19.76 1.24
CA ARG A 54 -21.43 18.80 1.94
C ARG A 54 -20.80 18.24 3.21
N TYR A 55 -19.54 18.55 3.50
CA TYR A 55 -18.82 17.99 4.65
C TYR A 55 -19.57 18.19 5.96
N GLU A 56 -19.95 19.45 6.24
CA GLU A 56 -20.67 19.83 7.46
C GLU A 56 -22.02 19.12 7.59
N ASP A 57 -22.73 18.90 6.48
CA ASP A 57 -24.01 18.19 6.50
C ASP A 57 -23.83 16.71 6.84
N VAL A 58 -22.76 16.09 6.32
CA VAL A 58 -22.42 14.70 6.62
C VAL A 58 -22.01 14.52 8.09
N VAL A 59 -21.22 15.46 8.63
CA VAL A 59 -20.88 15.47 10.07
C VAL A 59 -22.13 15.64 10.91
N ARG A 60 -23.00 16.59 10.57
CA ARG A 60 -24.27 16.85 11.28
C ARG A 60 -25.21 15.64 11.24
N ALA A 61 -25.15 14.83 10.19
CA ALA A 61 -25.90 13.59 10.05
C ALA A 61 -25.36 12.43 10.90
N GLY A 62 -24.27 12.64 11.64
CA GLY A 62 -23.71 11.67 12.58
C GLY A 62 -22.49 10.91 12.07
N ALA A 63 -21.88 11.32 10.96
CA ALA A 63 -20.60 10.76 10.54
C ALA A 63 -19.48 11.20 11.51
N VAL A 64 -18.64 10.24 11.92
CA VAL A 64 -17.52 10.48 12.82
C VAL A 64 -16.33 11.02 12.03
N GLN A 65 -15.85 12.19 12.44
CA GLN A 65 -14.69 12.82 11.82
C GLN A 65 -13.40 12.06 12.20
N VAL A 66 -12.62 11.68 11.20
CA VAL A 66 -11.32 11.03 11.36
C VAL A 66 -10.30 11.60 10.38
N ARG A 67 -9.02 11.27 10.52
CA ARG A 67 -8.03 11.68 9.50
C ARG A 67 -8.11 10.75 8.29
N SER A 68 -7.70 11.22 7.11
CA SER A 68 -7.66 10.39 5.88
C SER A 68 -6.87 9.08 6.05
N ARG A 69 -5.78 9.11 6.83
CA ARG A 69 -5.00 7.90 7.15
C ARG A 69 -5.80 6.87 7.96
N GLU A 70 -6.71 7.34 8.79
CA GLU A 70 -7.57 6.51 9.61
C GLU A 70 -8.69 5.88 8.79
N VAL A 71 -9.26 6.60 7.82
CA VAL A 71 -10.18 6.04 6.82
C VAL A 71 -9.59 4.78 6.16
N VAL A 72 -8.34 4.86 5.72
CA VAL A 72 -7.65 3.71 5.11
C VAL A 72 -7.44 2.57 6.11
N ARG A 73 -7.13 2.88 7.38
CA ARG A 73 -6.97 1.86 8.43
C ARG A 73 -8.29 1.15 8.72
N ILE A 74 -9.38 1.90 8.85
CA ILE A 74 -10.74 1.38 9.06
C ILE A 74 -11.12 0.45 7.91
N LEU A 75 -10.96 0.89 6.65
CA LEU A 75 -11.26 0.06 5.47
C LEU A 75 -10.45 -1.24 5.42
N ARG A 76 -9.19 -1.21 5.88
CA ARG A 76 -8.34 -2.41 5.94
C ARG A 76 -8.77 -3.33 7.07
N ALA A 77 -9.03 -2.79 8.25
CA ALA A 77 -9.45 -3.54 9.43
C ALA A 77 -10.84 -4.18 9.24
N SER A 78 -11.75 -3.52 8.52
CA SER A 78 -13.09 -4.03 8.21
C SER A 78 -13.13 -5.06 7.09
N GLY A 79 -12.04 -5.24 6.33
CA GLY A 79 -12.04 -6.07 5.12
C GLY A 79 -12.84 -5.48 3.95
N LEU A 80 -13.32 -4.24 4.07
CA LEU A 80 -14.11 -3.57 3.03
C LEU A 80 -13.24 -2.91 1.95
N ARG A 81 -11.93 -2.76 2.14
CA ARG A 81 -11.05 -2.15 1.12
C ARG A 81 -11.17 -2.89 -0.25
N ARG A 82 -11.39 -2.13 -1.33
CA ARG A 82 -11.45 -2.56 -2.72
C ARG A 82 -10.56 -1.64 -3.60
N PRO A 83 -9.24 -1.83 -3.61
CA PRO A 83 -8.32 -0.95 -4.32
C PRO A 83 -8.54 -0.97 -5.84
N LYS A 84 -8.45 0.19 -6.49
CA LYS A 84 -8.43 0.30 -7.96
C LYS A 84 -7.17 -0.40 -8.49
N GLY A 85 -7.35 -1.52 -9.19
CA GLY A 85 -6.28 -2.48 -9.41
C GLY A 85 -5.12 -1.98 -10.27
N ARG A 86 -3.95 -2.61 -10.09
CA ARG A 86 -3.27 -3.25 -11.23
C ARG A 86 -3.89 -4.65 -11.36
N PRO A 87 -4.18 -5.19 -12.56
CA PRO A 87 -4.75 -6.53 -12.69
C PRO A 87 -3.87 -7.53 -11.92
N VAL A 88 -4.49 -8.38 -11.11
CA VAL A 88 -3.81 -9.56 -10.60
C VAL A 88 -3.55 -10.44 -11.82
N SER A 89 -2.29 -10.51 -12.27
CA SER A 89 -1.90 -11.59 -13.17
C SER A 89 -2.12 -12.88 -12.39
N ALA A 90 -2.93 -13.78 -12.95
CA ALA A 90 -3.06 -15.12 -12.41
C ALA A 90 -1.66 -15.75 -12.22
N GLU A 91 -1.52 -16.44 -11.09
CA GLU A 91 -0.36 -17.19 -10.61
C GLU A 91 0.91 -16.41 -10.21
N ARG A 92 1.14 -16.38 -8.89
CA ARG A 92 2.46 -16.70 -8.35
C ARG A 92 2.29 -17.85 -7.37
N PRO A 93 2.88 -19.03 -7.61
CA PRO A 93 2.92 -20.05 -6.58
C PRO A 93 3.73 -19.52 -5.38
N VAL A 94 3.28 -19.91 -4.19
CA VAL A 94 3.96 -19.69 -2.91
C VAL A 94 5.40 -20.19 -3.02
N PRO A 95 6.44 -19.41 -2.65
CA PRO A 95 7.77 -19.97 -2.52
C PRO A 95 7.74 -20.95 -1.34
N ALA A 96 7.89 -22.24 -1.64
CA ALA A 96 8.13 -23.26 -0.64
C ALA A 96 9.34 -22.89 0.20
N GLU A 97 9.24 -23.20 1.48
CA GLU A 97 10.19 -22.88 2.54
C GLU A 97 11.62 -23.29 2.14
N ARG A 98 12.58 -22.41 2.39
CA ARG A 98 14.01 -22.65 2.13
C ARG A 98 14.49 -23.81 3.01
N PRO A 99 15.01 -24.93 2.47
CA PRO A 99 15.75 -25.87 3.30
C PRO A 99 17.13 -25.28 3.64
N VAL A 100 17.54 -25.52 4.88
CA VAL A 100 18.88 -25.24 5.41
C VAL A 100 19.97 -25.94 4.57
N PRO A 101 21.12 -25.31 4.28
CA PRO A 101 22.20 -26.00 3.59
C PRO A 101 22.93 -26.96 4.54
N ALA A 102 22.85 -28.25 4.24
CA ALA A 102 23.69 -29.30 4.84
C ALA A 102 25.09 -29.32 4.20
N GLU A 103 26.03 -29.85 4.96
CA GLU A 103 27.47 -29.69 4.82
C GLU A 103 28.15 -30.24 3.55
N ARG A 104 29.25 -29.56 3.20
CA ARG A 104 30.58 -30.05 2.80
C ARG A 104 30.66 -31.28 1.88
N SER A 105 31.14 -31.06 0.66
CA SER A 105 32.05 -32.00 -0.01
C SER A 105 32.96 -31.26 -0.99
N VAL A 106 34.26 -31.48 -0.84
CA VAL A 106 35.36 -30.89 -1.61
C VAL A 106 35.55 -31.72 -2.89
N PRO A 107 35.75 -31.11 -4.08
CA PRO A 107 36.34 -31.85 -5.19
C PRO A 107 37.84 -31.58 -5.30
N ALA A 108 38.58 -32.67 -5.48
CA ALA A 108 40.01 -32.74 -5.68
C ALA A 108 40.44 -32.32 -7.10
N GLU A 109 41.63 -31.70 -7.14
CA GLU A 109 42.66 -31.68 -8.18
C GLU A 109 42.29 -31.54 -9.67
N ARG A 110 42.82 -30.48 -10.30
CA ARG A 110 43.72 -30.64 -11.46
C ARG A 110 44.58 -29.39 -11.71
N SER A 111 45.87 -29.66 -11.92
CA SER A 111 47.00 -28.74 -12.08
C SER A 111 46.93 -27.80 -13.30
N VAL A 112 47.54 -26.61 -13.15
CA VAL A 112 48.05 -25.78 -14.27
C VAL A 112 49.35 -25.09 -13.80
N PRO A 113 50.42 -25.03 -14.62
CA PRO A 113 51.74 -24.52 -14.20
C PRO A 113 51.80 -22.99 -14.26
N ALA A 114 52.59 -22.38 -13.39
CA ALA A 114 52.89 -20.95 -13.45
C ALA A 114 54.35 -20.72 -13.85
N GLU A 115 54.51 -20.00 -14.96
CA GLU A 115 55.74 -19.44 -15.46
C GLU A 115 56.30 -18.32 -14.56
N ARG A 116 57.53 -17.93 -14.88
CA ARG A 116 58.57 -17.28 -14.07
C ARG A 116 58.25 -15.86 -13.57
N PRO A 117 58.81 -15.45 -12.43
CA PRO A 117 58.67 -14.10 -11.90
C PRO A 117 59.56 -13.07 -12.61
N GLY A 118 58.97 -11.92 -12.96
CA GLY A 118 59.68 -10.70 -13.36
C GLY A 118 60.29 -9.98 -12.15
N PRO A 119 61.35 -9.18 -12.34
CA PRO A 119 62.26 -8.75 -11.28
C PRO A 119 61.73 -7.62 -10.41
N VAL A 120 62.03 -7.72 -9.10
CA VAL A 120 61.74 -6.72 -8.07
C VAL A 120 62.73 -5.55 -8.16
N GLY A 121 62.19 -4.33 -8.12
CA GLY A 121 62.96 -3.08 -8.02
C GLY A 121 63.73 -2.99 -6.70
N ARG A 122 64.95 -2.44 -6.79
CA ARG A 122 65.88 -2.24 -5.66
C ARG A 122 65.47 -1.07 -4.75
N PRO A 123 65.88 -1.07 -3.47
CA PRO A 123 65.55 -0.02 -2.50
C PRO A 123 66.61 1.11 -2.41
N GLY A 124 66.15 2.32 -2.12
CA GLY A 124 66.70 3.30 -1.15
C GLY A 124 68.10 3.92 -1.30
N SER A 125 68.16 5.26 -1.40
CA SER A 125 69.01 6.20 -0.62
C SER A 125 68.84 7.61 -1.24
N ALA A 126 68.37 8.64 -0.55
CA ALA A 126 69.04 9.40 0.51
C ALA A 126 70.38 10.02 0.07
N ALA A 127 70.30 11.30 -0.34
CA ALA A 127 71.32 12.34 -0.17
C ALA A 127 70.60 13.69 -0.20
#